data_AF-A0A4Q3WGZ7-F1
#
_entry.id   AF-A0A4Q3WGZ7-F1
#
_cell.length_a   1.000
_cell.length_b   1.000
_cell.length_c   1.000
_cell.angle_alpha   90.00
_cell.angle_beta   90.00
_cell.angle_gamma   90.00
#
_symmetry.space_group_name_H-M   'P 1'
#
loop_
_entity.id
_entity.type
_entity.pdbx_description
1 polymer ?
#
loop_
_entity_poly.entity_id
_entity_poly.type
_entity_poly.pdbx_seq_one_letter_code
_entity_poly.pdbx_strand_id
1 'polypeptide(L)' 'MIIEPKVRGFICITAHPVGCATNVQRQIDHVVVKGPVASERKRVLVLGCSTGYGLASRIVNTFGSDADTVG' A
#
# COMPACT_ATOMS: atom_id res chain seq x y z
N MET A 1 10.97 -18.30 -13.22
CA MET A 1 11.04 -19.03 -11.93
C MET A 1 9.62 -19.15 -11.40
N ILE A 2 9.21 -20.32 -10.89
CA ILE A 2 7.94 -20.48 -10.18
C ILE A 2 8.18 -20.12 -8.71
N ILE A 3 7.39 -19.19 -8.15
CA ILE A 3 7.52 -18.72 -6.77
C ILE A 3 6.33 -19.24 -5.96
N GLU A 4 6.60 -20.07 -4.95
CA GLU A 4 5.59 -20.64 -4.06
C GLU A 4 5.82 -20.17 -2.61
N PRO A 5 4.77 -20.12 -1.77
CA PRO A 5 4.90 -19.73 -0.37
C PRO A 5 5.81 -20.67 0.43
N LYS A 6 6.83 -20.13 1.10
CA LYS A 6 7.67 -20.86 2.05
C LYS A 6 7.50 -20.30 3.46
N VAL A 7 6.57 -20.87 4.21
CA VAL A 7 6.13 -20.37 5.53
C VAL A 7 6.62 -21.29 6.66
N ARG A 8 7.14 -20.70 7.74
CA ARG A 8 7.48 -21.37 9.00
C ARG A 8 7.03 -20.49 10.17
N GLY A 9 6.03 -20.95 10.93
CA GLY A 9 5.40 -20.12 11.96
C GLY A 9 4.83 -18.83 11.35
N PHE A 10 5.29 -17.68 11.84
CA PHE A 10 4.90 -16.35 11.36
C PHE A 10 5.89 -15.75 10.35
N ILE A 11 6.85 -16.53 9.84
CA ILE A 11 7.87 -16.09 8.89
C ILE A 11 7.60 -16.70 7.52
N CYS A 12 7.51 -15.86 6.49
CA CYS A 12 7.52 -16.27 5.09
C CYS A 12 8.80 -15.75 4.43
N ILE A 13 9.61 -16.65 3.85
CA ILE A 13 10.90 -16.30 3.22
C ILE A 13 10.81 -16.01 1.72
N THR A 14 9.59 -15.92 1.19
CA THR A 14 9.28 -15.70 -0.23
C THR A 14 8.22 -14.62 -0.39
N ALA A 15 8.31 -13.80 -1.44
CA ALA A 15 7.27 -12.85 -1.81
C ALA A 15 6.99 -12.95 -3.32
N HIS A 16 5.72 -12.96 -3.71
CA HIS A 16 5.32 -13.06 -5.11
C HIS A 16 5.11 -11.65 -5.70
N PRO A 17 5.94 -11.20 -6.66
CA PRO A 17 5.94 -9.80 -7.11
C PRO A 17 4.58 -9.38 -7.71
N VAL A 18 4.00 -10.21 -8.58
CA VAL A 18 2.68 -9.95 -9.17
C VAL A 18 1.58 -9.91 -8.11
N GLY A 19 1.64 -10.80 -7.10
CA GLY A 19 0.66 -10.84 -6.02
C GLY A 19 0.73 -9.61 -5.13
N CYS A 20 1.94 -9.12 -4.82
CA CYS A 20 2.14 -7.87 -4.09
C CYS A 20 1.58 -6.68 -4.88
N ALA A 21 1.86 -6.58 -6.19
CA ALA A 21 1.32 -5.53 -7.04
C ALA A 21 -0.21 -5.55 -7.08
N THR A 22 -0.82 -6.74 -7.26
CA THR A 22 -2.28 -6.89 -7.22
C THR A 22 -2.86 -6.53 -5.85
N ASN A 23 -2.18 -6.85 -4.75
CA ASN A 23 -2.63 -6.49 -3.40
C ASN A 23 -2.61 -4.97 -3.16
N VAL A 24 -1.59 -4.27 -3.70
CA VAL A 24 -1.54 -2.81 -3.67
C VAL A 24 -2.66 -2.21 -4.53
N GLN A 25 -2.84 -2.72 -5.75
CA GLN A 25 -3.88 -2.22 -6.66
C GLN A 25 -5.28 -2.32 -6.02
N ARG A 26 -5.62 -3.47 -5.41
CA ARG A 26 -6.91 -3.64 -4.71
C ARG A 26 -7.13 -2.61 -3.59
N GLN A 27 -6.09 -2.22 -2.87
CA GLN A 27 -6.18 -1.19 -1.83
C GLN A 27 -6.37 0.21 -2.43
N ILE A 28 -5.70 0.51 -3.55
CA ILE A 28 -5.89 1.75 -4.31
C ILE A 28 -7.33 1.83 -4.81
N ASP A 29 -7.80 0.79 -5.50
CA ASP A 29 -9.17 0.70 -6.03
C ASP A 29 -10.19 0.92 -4.91
N HIS A 30 -9.98 0.30 -3.75
CA HIS A 30 -10.83 0.46 -2.57
C HIS A 30 -10.95 1.91 -2.09
N VAL A 31 -9.86 2.68 -2.16
CA VAL A 31 -9.87 4.11 -1.79
C VAL A 31 -10.56 4.92 -2.88
N VAL A 32 -10.23 4.67 -4.15
CA VAL A 32 -10.79 5.42 -5.30
C VAL A 32 -12.31 5.29 -5.36
N VAL A 33 -12.87 4.09 -5.20
CA VAL A 33 -14.34 3.89 -5.26
C VAL A 33 -15.10 4.52 -4.10
N LYS A 34 -14.42 4.79 -2.97
CA LYS A 34 -15.01 5.49 -1.82
C LYS A 34 -15.07 7.01 -2.00
N GLY A 35 -14.40 7.53 -3.03
CA GLY A 35 -14.34 8.95 -3.34
C GLY A 35 -13.26 9.71 -2.56
N PRO A 36 -13.11 11.02 -2.85
CA PRO A 36 -12.04 11.83 -2.29
C PRO A 36 -12.16 12.00 -0.77
N VAL A 37 -11.01 12.00 -0.10
CA VAL A 37 -10.86 12.31 1.33
C VAL A 37 -10.35 13.73 1.47
N ALA A 38 -11.18 14.63 2.00
CA ALA A 38 -10.83 16.03 2.19
C ALA A 38 -9.58 16.20 3.08
N SER A 39 -8.56 16.88 2.57
CA SER A 39 -7.34 17.19 3.29
C SER A 39 -6.62 18.39 2.67
N GLU A 40 -6.24 19.35 3.53
CA GLU A 40 -5.39 20.49 3.15
C GLU A 40 -3.90 20.11 3.08
N ARG A 41 -3.52 18.89 3.49
CA ARG A 41 -2.12 18.45 3.50
C ARG A 41 -1.78 17.82 2.14
N LYS A 42 -0.99 18.55 1.34
CA LYS A 42 -0.58 18.14 -0.02
C LYS A 42 0.81 17.50 -0.12
N ARG A 43 1.58 17.50 0.97
CA ARG A 43 2.91 16.87 1.04
C ARG A 43 3.00 16.06 2.32
N VAL A 44 3.25 14.76 2.21
CA VAL A 44 3.20 13.82 3.34
C VAL A 44 4.43 12.91 3.34
N LEU A 45 5.12 12.86 4.48
CA LEU A 45 6.18 11.88 4.75
C LEU A 45 5.59 10.73 5.56
N VAL A 46 5.77 9.48 5.10
CA VAL A 46 5.30 8.27 5.78
C VAL A 46 6.48 7.39 6.18
N LEU A 47 6.89 7.43 7.45
CA LEU A 47 7.93 6.54 7.96
C LEU A 47 7.38 5.13 8.14
N GLY A 48 7.91 4.17 7.39
CA GLY A 48 7.40 2.79 7.34
C GLY A 48 6.34 2.58 6.25
N CYS A 49 6.55 3.09 5.04
CA CYS A 49 5.53 3.12 3.99
C CYS A 49 5.35 1.82 3.17
N SER A 50 6.15 0.78 3.42
CA SER A 50 6.25 -0.37 2.50
C SER A 50 5.22 -1.47 2.75
N THR A 51 4.65 -1.56 3.95
CA THR A 51 3.69 -2.62 4.33
C THR A 51 2.67 -2.13 5.37
N GLY A 52 1.62 -2.93 5.59
CA GLY A 52 0.66 -2.75 6.68
C GLY A 52 0.02 -1.36 6.70
N TYR A 53 -0.15 -0.80 7.91
CA TYR A 53 -0.80 0.50 8.07
C TYR A 53 -0.01 1.68 7.47
N GLY A 54 1.32 1.60 7.39
CA GLY A 54 2.09 2.66 6.75
C GLY A 54 1.86 2.70 5.24
N LEU A 55 1.82 1.54 4.57
CA LEU A 55 1.40 1.44 3.18
C LEU A 55 -0.04 1.95 2.98
N ALA A 56 -0.98 1.53 3.83
CA ALA A 56 -2.36 1.99 3.76
C ALA A 56 -2.46 3.51 3.94
N SER A 57 -1.69 4.09 4.86
CA SER A 57 -1.62 5.53 5.08
C SER A 57 -1.10 6.27 3.85
N ARG A 58 -0.06 5.73 3.19
CA ARG A 58 0.46 6.28 1.94
C ARG A 58 -0.57 6.22 0.81
N ILE A 59 -1.28 5.10 0.67
CA ILE A 59 -2.32 4.93 -0.34
C ILE A 59 -3.46 5.93 -0.14
N VAL A 60 -3.98 6.07 1.08
CA VAL A 60 -5.09 7.01 1.39
C VAL A 60 -4.67 8.45 1.11
N ASN A 61 -3.48 8.88 1.55
CA ASN A 61 -3.02 10.25 1.30
C ASN A 61 -2.81 10.51 -0.20
N THR A 62 -2.25 9.55 -0.94
CA THR A 62 -1.99 9.73 -2.38
C THR A 62 -3.27 9.67 -3.21
N PHE A 63 -4.01 8.57 -3.12
CA PHE A 63 -5.14 8.28 -4.01
C PHE A 63 -6.49 8.77 -3.48
N GLY A 64 -6.59 9.04 -2.17
CA GLY A 64 -7.79 9.61 -1.56
C GLY A 64 -7.72 11.13 -1.43
N SER A 65 -6.56 11.67 -1.05
CA SER A 65 -6.39 13.11 -0.74
C SER A 65 -5.56 13.89 -1.76
N ASP A 66 -5.06 13.24 -2.81
CA ASP A 66 -4.24 13.87 -3.86
C ASP A 66 -3.04 14.62 -3.25
N ALA A 67 -2.27 13.92 -2.43
CA ALA A 67 -1.06 14.42 -1.79
C ALA A 67 0.20 13.75 -2.38
N ASP A 68 1.26 14.53 -2.55
CA ASP A 68 2.60 14.02 -2.84
C ASP A 68 3.13 13.27 -1.62
N THR A 69 3.47 11.99 -1.80
CA THR A 69 3.96 11.14 -0.71
C THR A 69 5.41 10.70 -0.90
N VAL A 70 6.23 10.99 0.11
CA VAL A 70 7.55 10.40 0.31
C VAL A 70 7.43 9.37 1.43
N GLY A 71 8.08 8.23 1.29
CA GLY A 71 8.06 7.20 2.31
C GLY A 71 9.37 6.43 2.39
#